data_AF-A0A2H1GAA0-F1
#
_entry.id   AF-A0A2H1GAA0-F1
#
_cell.length_a   1.000
_cell.length_b   1.000
_cell.length_c   1.000
_cell.angle_alpha   90.00
_cell.angle_beta   90.00
_cell.angle_gamma   90.00
#
_symmetry.space_group_name_H-M   'P 1'
#
loop_
_entity.id
_entity.type
_entity.pdbx_description
1 polymer ?
#
loop_
_entity_poly.entity_id
_entity_poly.type
_entity_poly.pdbx_seq_one_letter_code
_entity_poly.pdbx_strand_id
1 'polypeptide(L)'
;MSSGKSPTLLQQARERLSAITDSISGQPHFTFPAFDQLPKVAGQPQGCAWGLFDKPGSKDELGTLNLLTPDLVRQAASQEIRTGQHVQLDWCLSENVEFPGFGRRKFEHTVLDSKAATKGAHTGLDDEIRMNTQSGSQWDSLKHFGHQKSGLYYNGS
;
A
#
# COMPACT_ATOMS: atom_id res chain seq x y z
N MET A 1 -25.13 -22.68 12.12
CA MET A 1 -24.62 -23.15 10.82
C MET A 1 -25.41 -22.45 9.72
N SER A 2 -24.93 -21.31 9.22
CA SER A 2 -25.58 -20.61 8.10
C SER A 2 -24.81 -20.96 6.83
N SER A 3 -25.45 -21.65 5.89
CA SER A 3 -24.89 -21.87 4.56
C SER A 3 -24.91 -20.54 3.81
N GLY A 4 -23.74 -20.04 3.42
CA GLY A 4 -23.66 -18.90 2.51
C GLY A 4 -24.36 -19.27 1.21
N LYS A 5 -25.47 -18.60 0.90
CA LYS A 5 -26.20 -18.81 -0.35
C LYS A 5 -25.31 -18.44 -1.52
N SER A 6 -25.23 -19.32 -2.53
CA SER A 6 -24.56 -19.04 -3.79
C SER A 6 -25.15 -17.77 -4.43
N PRO A 7 -24.33 -16.89 -5.03
CA PRO A 7 -24.81 -15.66 -5.64
C PRO A 7 -25.83 -15.96 -6.73
N THR A 8 -26.91 -15.19 -6.74
CA THR A 8 -28.02 -15.38 -7.68
C THR A 8 -27.58 -15.03 -9.12
N LEU A 9 -28.29 -15.55 -10.12
CA LEU A 9 -28.06 -15.19 -11.54
C LEU A 9 -28.09 -13.67 -11.78
N LEU A 10 -28.94 -12.95 -11.05
CA LEU A 10 -29.02 -11.48 -11.07
C LEU A 10 -27.75 -10.80 -10.55
N GLN A 11 -27.12 -11.40 -9.54
CA GLN A 11 -25.90 -10.89 -8.92
C GLN A 11 -24.71 -11.09 -9.85
N GLN A 12 -24.60 -12.27 -10.46
CA GLN A 12 -23.58 -12.58 -11.47
C GLN A 12 -23.74 -11.69 -12.73
N ALA A 13 -24.97 -11.43 -13.15
CA ALA A 13 -25.23 -10.54 -14.29
C ALA A 13 -24.84 -9.08 -13.98
N ARG A 14 -25.08 -8.60 -12.76
CA ARG A 14 -24.66 -7.26 -12.32
C ARG A 14 -23.14 -7.13 -12.25
N GLU A 15 -22.44 -8.12 -11.72
CA GLU A 15 -20.97 -8.12 -11.65
C GLU A 15 -20.34 -8.07 -13.04
N ARG A 16 -20.87 -8.87 -13.99
CA ARG A 16 -20.42 -8.84 -15.39
C ARG A 16 -20.70 -7.50 -16.07
N LEU A 17 -21.86 -6.89 -15.81
CA LEU A 17 -22.21 -5.59 -16.36
C LEU A 17 -21.32 -4.47 -15.81
N SER A 18 -21.00 -4.52 -14.50
CA SER A 18 -20.05 -3.62 -13.86
C SER A 18 -18.68 -3.71 -14.53
N ALA A 19 -18.13 -4.92 -14.69
CA ALA A 19 -16.82 -5.12 -15.32
C ALA A 19 -16.75 -4.60 -16.78
N ILE A 20 -17.85 -4.70 -17.53
CA ILE A 20 -17.94 -4.16 -18.89
C ILE A 20 -18.02 -2.63 -18.87
N THR A 21 -18.80 -2.06 -17.94
CA THR A 21 -18.95 -0.61 -17.79
C THR A 21 -17.65 0.04 -17.32
N ASP A 22 -16.91 -0.62 -16.42
CA ASP A 22 -15.57 -0.21 -15.96
C ASP A 22 -14.57 -0.17 -17.13
N SER A 23 -14.65 -1.15 -18.03
CA SER A 23 -13.81 -1.21 -19.24
C SER A 23 -14.14 -0.10 -20.26
N ILE A 24 -15.38 0.37 -20.30
CA ILE A 24 -15.85 1.38 -21.26
C ILE A 24 -15.69 2.81 -20.72
N SER A 25 -15.89 3.01 -19.42
CA SER A 25 -15.92 4.34 -18.80
C SER A 25 -14.57 4.85 -18.29
N GLY A 26 -13.54 4.00 -18.26
CA GLY A 26 -12.23 4.35 -17.68
C GLY A 26 -12.24 4.52 -16.15
N GLN A 27 -13.40 4.33 -15.52
CA GLN A 27 -13.59 4.37 -14.07
C GLN A 27 -13.75 2.94 -13.59
N PRO A 28 -12.71 2.28 -13.05
CA PRO A 28 -12.90 0.99 -12.41
C PRO A 28 -13.65 1.22 -11.10
N HIS A 29 -14.97 1.14 -11.16
CA HIS A 29 -15.80 1.07 -9.97
C HIS A 29 -15.69 -0.33 -9.40
N PHE A 30 -14.67 -0.53 -8.56
CA PHE A 30 -14.59 -1.77 -7.80
C PHE A 30 -15.75 -1.84 -6.83
N THR A 31 -16.73 -2.71 -7.13
CA THR A 31 -17.87 -2.93 -6.25
C THR A 31 -17.48 -3.98 -5.21
N PHE A 32 -17.26 -3.52 -3.98
CA PHE A 32 -16.97 -4.42 -2.86
C PHE A 32 -18.24 -5.16 -2.41
N PRO A 33 -18.19 -6.48 -2.19
CA PRO A 33 -19.27 -7.18 -1.51
C PRO A 33 -19.35 -6.68 -0.05
N ALA A 34 -20.54 -6.84 0.56
CA ALA A 34 -20.66 -6.62 2.00
C ALA A 34 -19.71 -7.56 2.76
N PHE A 35 -19.24 -7.15 3.95
CA PHE A 35 -18.26 -7.91 4.73
C PHE A 35 -18.67 -9.38 4.96
N ASP A 36 -19.93 -9.61 5.33
CA ASP A 36 -20.47 -10.96 5.54
C ASP A 36 -20.63 -11.78 4.26
N GLN A 37 -20.56 -11.12 3.10
CA GLN A 37 -20.68 -11.72 1.77
C GLN A 37 -19.32 -11.89 1.08
N LEU A 38 -18.22 -11.53 1.73
CA LEU A 38 -16.88 -11.78 1.20
C LEU A 38 -16.69 -13.29 0.92
N PRO A 39 -16.13 -13.65 -0.25
CA PRO A 39 -15.80 -15.04 -0.56
C PRO A 39 -14.94 -15.67 0.53
N LYS A 40 -15.21 -16.94 0.85
CA LYS A 40 -14.40 -17.64 1.84
C LYS A 40 -13.01 -17.93 1.28
N VAL A 41 -12.00 -17.49 2.02
CA VAL A 41 -10.60 -17.86 1.76
C VAL A 41 -10.28 -19.09 2.60
N ALA A 42 -9.84 -20.16 1.94
CA ALA A 42 -9.56 -21.43 2.61
C ALA A 42 -8.53 -21.26 3.73
N GLY A 43 -8.83 -21.80 4.91
CA GLY A 43 -7.95 -21.72 6.09
C GLY A 43 -7.93 -20.36 6.80
N GLN A 44 -8.69 -19.36 6.34
CA GLN A 44 -8.75 -18.03 6.91
C GLN A 44 -10.13 -17.73 7.53
N PRO A 45 -10.22 -16.82 8.53
CA PRO A 45 -11.50 -16.41 9.10
C PRO A 45 -12.37 -15.68 8.05
N GLN A 46 -13.69 -15.66 8.29
CA GLN A 46 -14.61 -14.81 7.52
C GLN A 46 -14.16 -13.36 7.62
N GLY A 47 -14.17 -12.64 6.50
CA GLY A 47 -13.66 -11.28 6.40
C GLY A 47 -12.26 -11.16 5.79
N CYS A 48 -11.57 -12.28 5.51
CA CYS A 48 -10.34 -12.25 4.74
C CYS A 48 -10.62 -11.86 3.29
N ALA A 49 -10.06 -10.74 2.84
CA ALA A 49 -10.24 -10.20 1.48
C ALA A 49 -9.16 -10.65 0.48
N TRP A 50 -8.43 -11.74 0.78
CA TRP A 50 -7.44 -12.29 -0.15
C TRP A 50 -8.14 -12.87 -1.39
N GLY A 51 -7.47 -12.75 -2.53
CA GLY A 51 -8.02 -13.13 -3.82
C GLY A 51 -9.02 -12.13 -4.43
N LEU A 52 -9.39 -11.07 -3.72
CA LEU A 52 -10.36 -10.09 -4.21
C LEU A 52 -9.90 -9.35 -5.48
N PHE A 53 -8.59 -9.11 -5.58
CA PHE A 53 -7.95 -8.44 -6.72
C PHE A 53 -7.22 -9.41 -7.66
N ASP A 54 -7.34 -10.73 -7.45
CA ASP A 54 -6.69 -11.72 -8.30
C ASP A 54 -7.17 -11.59 -9.75
N LYS A 55 -6.26 -11.83 -10.68
CA LYS A 55 -6.56 -11.95 -12.11
C LYS A 55 -6.53 -13.42 -12.50
N PRO A 56 -7.24 -13.84 -13.56
CA PRO A 56 -7.16 -15.23 -14.03
C PRO A 56 -5.71 -15.68 -14.23
N GLY A 57 -5.28 -16.69 -13.48
CA GLY A 57 -3.92 -17.24 -13.52
C GLY A 57 -2.84 -16.43 -12.80
N SER A 58 -3.19 -15.37 -12.06
CA SER A 58 -2.22 -14.53 -11.35
C SER A 58 -2.77 -14.03 -10.01
N LYS A 59 -2.05 -14.32 -8.93
CA LYS A 59 -2.34 -13.78 -7.61
C LYS A 59 -1.93 -12.31 -7.53
N ASP A 60 -2.78 -11.50 -6.91
CA ASP A 60 -2.45 -10.11 -6.63
C ASP A 60 -1.47 -9.97 -5.46
N GLU A 61 -0.60 -8.96 -5.54
CA GLU A 61 0.38 -8.59 -4.51
C GLU A 61 0.25 -7.12 -4.06
N LEU A 62 -0.68 -6.35 -4.64
CA LEU A 62 -0.81 -4.91 -4.43
C LEU A 62 -1.99 -4.51 -3.53
N GLY A 63 -2.97 -5.40 -3.37
CA GLY A 63 -4.17 -5.18 -2.57
C GLY A 63 -4.92 -3.93 -3.03
N THR A 64 -5.26 -3.07 -2.08
CA THR A 64 -6.03 -1.85 -2.33
C THR A 64 -5.26 -0.78 -3.12
N LEU A 65 -3.95 -0.93 -3.35
CA LEU A 65 -3.23 -0.05 -4.28
C LEU A 65 -3.76 -0.18 -5.71
N ASN A 66 -4.37 -1.31 -6.07
CA ASN A 66 -5.06 -1.49 -7.35
C ASN A 66 -6.23 -0.50 -7.57
N LEU A 67 -6.72 0.15 -6.51
CA LEU A 67 -7.76 1.18 -6.61
C LEU A 67 -7.21 2.53 -7.13
N LEU A 68 -5.89 2.75 -7.05
CA LEU A 68 -5.24 3.97 -7.52
C LEU A 68 -5.00 3.92 -9.02
N THR A 69 -6.08 4.07 -9.78
CA THR A 69 -6.02 3.92 -11.24
C THR A 69 -5.57 5.23 -11.91
N PRO A 70 -4.99 5.18 -13.13
CA PRO A 70 -4.53 6.39 -13.82
C PRO A 70 -5.61 7.47 -13.95
N ASP A 71 -6.86 7.05 -14.16
CA ASP A 71 -8.01 7.93 -14.28
C ASP A 71 -8.39 8.57 -12.96
N LEU A 72 -8.41 7.80 -11.86
CA LEU A 72 -8.65 8.33 -10.52
C LEU A 72 -7.57 9.33 -10.11
N VAL A 73 -6.29 8.99 -10.36
CA VAL A 73 -5.15 9.88 -10.05
C VAL A 73 -5.22 11.16 -10.86
N ARG A 74 -5.49 11.08 -12.17
CA ARG A 74 -5.67 12.25 -13.04
C ARG A 74 -6.83 13.11 -12.58
N GLN A 75 -7.97 12.51 -12.26
CA GLN A 75 -9.14 13.21 -11.76
C GLN A 75 -8.80 13.96 -10.48
N ALA A 76 -8.28 13.27 -9.46
CA ALA A 76 -7.91 13.87 -8.18
C ALA A 76 -6.94 15.04 -8.36
N ALA A 77 -5.89 14.87 -9.17
CA ALA A 77 -4.95 15.95 -9.46
C ALA A 77 -5.64 17.17 -10.11
N SER A 78 -6.48 16.94 -11.12
CA SER A 78 -7.19 18.02 -11.83
C SER A 78 -8.26 18.72 -10.99
N GLN A 79 -8.81 18.02 -9.99
CA GLN A 79 -9.94 18.49 -9.18
C GLN A 79 -9.50 19.14 -7.87
N GLU A 80 -8.44 18.65 -7.25
CA GLU A 80 -8.00 19.10 -5.92
C GLU A 80 -6.86 20.13 -5.97
N ILE A 81 -5.97 20.06 -6.96
CA ILE A 81 -4.85 21.02 -7.09
C ILE A 81 -5.39 22.33 -7.69
N ARG A 82 -5.87 23.23 -6.83
CA ARG A 82 -6.46 24.52 -7.23
C ARG A 82 -5.60 25.74 -6.92
N THR A 83 -4.91 25.73 -5.79
CA THR A 83 -4.19 26.91 -5.26
C THR A 83 -2.67 26.83 -5.42
N GLY A 84 -2.13 25.62 -5.67
CA GLY A 84 -0.69 25.38 -5.69
C GLY A 84 -0.03 25.37 -4.30
N GLN A 85 -0.81 25.48 -3.21
CA GLN A 85 -0.31 25.34 -1.85
C GLN A 85 0.03 23.87 -1.56
N HIS A 86 1.09 23.63 -0.81
CA HIS A 86 1.50 22.31 -0.36
C HIS A 86 1.81 22.32 1.14
N VAL A 87 1.64 21.17 1.78
CA VAL A 87 1.95 20.95 3.20
C VAL A 87 2.79 19.68 3.29
N GLN A 88 3.91 19.74 3.99
CA GLN A 88 4.77 18.59 4.23
C GLN A 88 4.14 17.69 5.31
N LEU A 89 4.02 16.39 5.02
CA LEU A 89 3.44 15.40 5.93
C LEU A 89 4.48 14.43 6.49
N ASP A 90 5.69 14.43 5.94
CA ASP A 90 6.80 13.66 6.47
C ASP A 90 7.44 14.37 7.68
N TRP A 91 7.81 13.55 8.64
CA TRP A 91 8.55 13.97 9.83
C TRP A 91 10.04 14.04 9.48
N CYS A 92 10.67 15.18 9.82
CA CYS A 92 12.10 15.39 9.75
C CYS A 92 12.89 14.19 10.32
N LEU A 93 13.79 13.60 9.50
CA LEU A 93 14.54 12.39 9.86
C LEU A 93 15.52 12.61 11.02
N SER A 94 16.14 13.79 11.12
CA SER A 94 17.08 14.13 12.19
C SER A 94 16.39 14.42 13.53
N GLU A 95 15.13 14.86 13.49
CA GLU A 95 14.27 15.11 14.66
C GLU A 95 13.25 13.99 14.89
N ASN A 96 13.43 12.87 14.20
CA ASN A 96 12.54 11.71 14.26
C ASN A 96 12.59 11.05 15.64
N VAL A 97 11.80 9.98 15.84
CA VAL A 97 11.60 9.29 17.13
C VAL A 97 12.92 9.08 17.88
N GLU A 98 13.12 9.85 18.95
CA GLU A 98 14.34 9.81 19.77
C GLU A 98 14.59 8.40 20.35
N PHE A 99 13.50 7.70 20.64
CA PHE A 99 13.47 6.32 21.14
C PHE A 99 12.59 5.44 20.24
N PRO A 100 13.12 4.88 19.15
CA PRO A 100 12.34 4.03 18.26
C PRO A 100 11.75 2.82 19.02
N GLY A 101 10.45 2.61 18.86
CA GLY A 101 9.74 1.51 19.53
C GLY A 101 10.21 0.14 19.08
N PHE A 102 9.80 -0.91 19.79
CA PHE A 102 10.06 -2.32 19.44
C PHE A 102 11.55 -2.68 19.29
N GLY A 103 12.44 -2.01 20.02
CA GLY A 103 13.89 -2.25 19.95
C GLY A 103 14.51 -1.85 18.61
N ARG A 104 13.85 -0.99 17.83
CA ARG A 104 14.34 -0.50 16.55
C ARG A 104 15.55 0.41 16.76
N ARG A 105 16.43 0.45 15.74
CA ARG A 105 17.64 1.28 15.78
C ARG A 105 17.28 2.75 15.64
N LYS A 106 18.04 3.60 16.34
CA LYS A 106 18.00 5.06 16.16
C LYS A 106 18.51 5.43 14.77
N PHE A 107 17.99 6.53 14.25
CA PHE A 107 18.51 7.16 13.04
C PHE A 107 19.95 7.65 13.27
N GLU A 108 20.82 7.38 12.30
CA GLU A 108 22.20 7.86 12.25
C GLU A 108 22.43 8.56 10.91
N HIS A 109 23.09 9.73 10.95
CA HIS A 109 23.43 10.52 9.77
C HIS A 109 24.86 11.03 9.90
N THR A 110 25.67 10.77 8.87
CA THR A 110 27.06 11.18 8.77
C THR A 110 27.26 11.99 7.50
N VAL A 111 27.78 13.21 7.65
CA VAL A 111 28.16 14.06 6.51
C VAL A 111 29.62 13.75 6.14
N LEU A 112 29.86 13.44 4.87
CA LEU A 112 31.17 13.14 4.30
C LEU A 112 31.70 14.35 3.52
N ASP A 113 32.79 14.96 4.01
CA ASP A 113 33.43 16.09 3.35
C ASP A 113 34.50 15.62 2.35
N SER A 114 34.19 15.72 1.05
CA SER A 114 35.11 15.39 -0.04
C SER A 114 36.36 16.27 -0.05
N LYS A 115 36.29 17.51 0.46
CA LYS A 115 37.44 18.41 0.54
C LYS A 115 38.46 17.92 1.54
N ALA A 116 37.99 17.47 2.70
CA ALA A 116 38.84 16.83 3.70
C ALA A 116 39.45 15.52 3.15
N ALA A 117 38.62 14.66 2.56
CA ALA A 117 39.04 13.35 2.04
C ALA A 117 40.07 13.45 0.90
N THR A 118 39.91 14.43 0.01
CA THR A 118 40.78 14.63 -1.17
C THR A 118 41.88 15.66 -0.97
N LYS A 119 42.08 16.14 0.27
CA LYS A 119 43.07 17.20 0.60
C LYS A 119 42.92 18.45 -0.25
N GLY A 120 41.67 18.85 -0.51
CA GLY A 120 41.33 20.05 -1.27
C GLY A 120 41.29 19.89 -2.78
N ALA A 121 41.51 18.70 -3.34
CA ALA A 121 41.41 18.48 -4.78
C ALA A 121 39.96 18.60 -5.28
N HIS A 122 38.97 18.20 -4.46
CA HIS A 122 37.54 18.25 -4.79
C HIS A 122 36.77 18.96 -3.65
N THR A 123 35.68 19.65 -3.97
CA THR A 123 34.80 20.29 -2.97
C THR A 123 33.38 19.77 -3.15
N GLY A 124 32.85 19.13 -2.12
CA GLY A 124 31.51 18.52 -2.13
C GLY A 124 31.21 17.87 -0.78
N LEU A 125 29.91 17.72 -0.49
CA LEU A 125 29.41 16.99 0.67
C LEU A 125 28.57 15.83 0.14
N ASP A 126 28.82 14.64 0.70
CA ASP A 126 27.95 13.48 0.56
C ASP A 126 27.38 13.11 1.93
N ASP A 127 26.36 12.27 1.96
CA ASP A 127 25.70 11.82 3.18
C ASP A 127 25.63 10.29 3.25
N GLU A 128 25.92 9.75 4.43
CA GLU A 128 25.56 8.38 4.78
C GLU A 128 24.46 8.40 5.83
N ILE A 129 23.38 7.66 5.57
CA ILE A 129 22.30 7.48 6.52
C ILE A 129 22.15 6.01 6.89
N ARG A 130 21.82 5.76 8.16
CA ARG A 130 21.40 4.46 8.64
C ARG A 130 20.09 4.60 9.37
N MET A 131 19.08 3.87 8.90
CA MET A 131 17.74 3.95 9.47
C MET A 131 17.04 2.60 9.45
N ASN A 132 16.09 2.44 10.37
CA ASN A 132 15.08 1.40 10.29
C ASN A 132 13.87 1.98 9.53
N THR A 133 13.34 1.26 8.55
CA THR A 133 12.25 1.75 7.68
C THR A 133 10.90 1.87 8.38
N GLN A 134 10.78 1.39 9.63
CA GLN A 134 9.62 1.54 10.51
C GLN A 134 9.85 2.59 11.62
N SER A 135 10.74 3.56 11.38
CA SER A 135 11.06 4.63 12.33
C SER A 135 10.87 5.97 11.62
N GLY A 136 9.67 6.57 11.79
CA GLY A 136 9.30 7.88 11.23
C GLY A 136 8.02 7.84 10.40
N SER A 137 7.82 8.86 9.55
CA SER A 137 6.76 8.82 8.54
C SER A 137 7.04 7.67 7.57
N GLN A 138 6.08 6.75 7.46
CA GLN A 138 6.32 5.45 6.82
C GLN A 138 5.07 4.90 6.15
N TRP A 139 5.31 3.95 5.24
CA TRP A 139 4.30 3.02 4.73
C TRP A 139 4.69 1.61 5.14
N ASP A 140 3.77 0.92 5.81
CA ASP A 140 3.93 -0.49 6.12
C ASP A 140 3.41 -1.32 4.95
N SER A 141 4.29 -2.13 4.36
CA SER A 141 3.90 -3.00 3.24
C SER A 141 2.93 -4.08 3.70
N LEU A 142 2.26 -4.72 2.74
CA LEU A 142 1.39 -5.88 2.99
C LEU A 142 2.12 -7.10 3.58
N LYS A 143 3.45 -7.04 3.67
CA LYS A 143 4.33 -8.04 4.30
C LYS A 143 4.90 -7.57 5.64
N HIS A 144 4.59 -6.36 6.11
CA HIS A 144 5.10 -5.86 7.38
C HIS A 144 4.58 -6.68 8.57
N PHE A 145 3.30 -7.07 8.52
CA PHE A 145 2.66 -7.80 9.61
C PHE A 145 1.77 -8.92 9.08
N GLY A 146 2.30 -10.14 9.13
CA GLY A 146 1.57 -11.34 8.70
C GLY A 146 0.48 -11.76 9.69
N HIS A 147 -0.42 -12.63 9.21
CA HIS A 147 -1.41 -13.27 10.06
C HIS A 147 -0.74 -14.29 10.98
N GLN A 148 -0.67 -13.97 12.27
CA GLN A 148 0.14 -14.70 13.25
C GLN A 148 -0.20 -16.19 13.36
N LYS A 149 -1.48 -16.57 13.25
CA LYS A 149 -1.91 -17.98 13.37
C LYS A 149 -1.47 -18.83 12.18
N SER A 150 -1.48 -18.28 10.96
CA SER A 150 -1.09 -19.03 9.75
C SER A 150 0.35 -18.79 9.32
N GLY A 151 1.01 -17.74 9.83
CA GLY A 151 2.36 -17.35 9.39
C GLY A 151 2.42 -16.87 7.95
N LEU A 152 1.27 -16.45 7.39
CA LEU A 152 1.14 -16.02 6.00
C LEU A 152 0.96 -14.50 5.92
N TYR A 153 1.48 -13.91 4.87
CA TYR A 153 1.27 -12.50 4.50
C TYR A 153 0.14 -12.39 3.49
N TYR A 154 -0.09 -11.17 3.00
CA TYR A 154 -1.14 -10.89 2.03
C TYR A 154 -1.18 -11.92 0.89
N ASN A 155 -2.40 -12.37 0.60
CA ASN A 155 -2.75 -13.35 -0.43
C ASN A 155 -2.09 -14.73 -0.31
N GLY A 156 -1.65 -15.07 0.91
CA GLY A 156 -1.03 -16.35 1.23
C GLY A 156 0.42 -16.45 0.80
N SER A 157 1.11 -15.31 0.72
CA SER A 157 2.57 -15.24 0.57
C SER A 157 3.31 -15.49 1.87
#